data_AF-A0A7W0UPK8-F1
#
_entry.id   AF-A0A7W0UPK8-F1
#
_cell.length_a   1.000
_cell.length_b   1.000
_cell.length_c   1.000
_cell.angle_alpha   90.00
_cell.angle_beta   90.00
_cell.angle_gamma   90.00
#
_symmetry.space_group_name_H-M   'P 1'
#
loop_
_entity.id
_entity.type
_entity.pdbx_description
1 polymer ?
#
loop_
_entity_poly.entity_id
_entity_poly.type
_entity_poly.pdbx_seq_one_letter_code
_entity_poly.pdbx_strand_id
1 'polypeptide(L)'
;GSAQEQWLRADLAAHASATCTLAYWHHPRFSSGEHGSDSTYQALWQALYDANADLVLVGHDHDYERFAPQTPSGALDTTRGIRQFVAGSGGKSVRTFPTVRANSEVRDVSSLGILELTLGSGSYGWRFVPAVGSFTDSGSGSCH
;
A
#
# COMPACT_ATOMS: atom_id res chain seq x y z
N GLY A 1 7.60 -21.69 0.07
CA GLY A 1 7.05 -20.60 0.88
C GLY A 1 7.57 -20.66 2.29
N SER A 2 7.73 -19.52 2.96
CA SER A 2 7.82 -19.48 4.43
C SER A 2 6.50 -19.94 5.05
N ALA A 3 6.48 -20.24 6.35
CA ALA A 3 5.22 -20.61 7.02
C ALA A 3 4.14 -19.51 6.90
N GLN A 4 4.55 -18.24 6.96
CA GLN A 4 3.65 -17.10 6.80
C GLN A 4 3.06 -17.01 5.38
N GLU A 5 3.88 -17.22 4.35
CA GLU A 5 3.41 -17.15 2.97
C GLU A 5 2.49 -18.32 2.60
N GLN A 6 2.78 -19.52 3.12
CA GLN A 6 1.91 -20.68 2.95
C GLN A 6 0.55 -20.47 3.63
N TRP A 7 0.57 -19.93 4.85
CA TRP A 7 -0.66 -19.55 5.56
C TRP A 7 -1.47 -18.53 4.78
N LEU A 8 -0.83 -17.46 4.28
CA LEU A 8 -1.50 -16.40 3.53
C LEU A 8 -2.20 -16.96 2.28
N ARG A 9 -1.54 -17.85 1.52
CA ARG A 9 -2.17 -18.48 0.36
C ARG A 9 -3.37 -19.35 0.73
N ALA A 10 -3.28 -20.08 1.84
CA ALA A 10 -4.40 -20.89 2.32
C ALA A 10 -5.58 -20.02 2.75
N ASP A 11 -5.32 -18.91 3.44
CA ASP A 11 -6.33 -17.95 3.88
C ASP A 11 -7.03 -17.26 2.70
N LEU A 12 -6.27 -16.81 1.71
CA LEU A 12 -6.80 -16.22 0.47
C LEU A 12 -7.67 -17.22 -0.29
N ALA A 13 -7.24 -18.48 -0.39
CA ALA A 13 -8.02 -19.53 -1.05
C ALA A 13 -9.33 -19.84 -0.31
N ALA A 14 -9.32 -19.81 1.03
CA ALA A 14 -10.52 -20.00 1.84
C ALA A 14 -11.53 -18.84 1.69
N HIS A 15 -11.06 -17.66 1.30
CA HIS A 15 -11.87 -16.45 1.12
C HIS A 15 -11.98 -16.00 -0.34
N ALA A 16 -11.87 -16.93 -1.31
CA ALA A 16 -11.87 -16.63 -2.74
C ALA A 16 -13.16 -15.98 -3.29
N SER A 17 -14.21 -15.84 -2.47
CA SER A 17 -15.46 -15.14 -2.82
C SER A 17 -15.49 -13.68 -2.38
N ALA A 18 -14.45 -13.20 -1.69
CA ALA A 18 -14.34 -11.80 -1.28
C ALA A 18 -14.24 -10.88 -2.51
N THR A 19 -15.07 -9.84 -2.55
CA THR A 19 -15.05 -8.84 -3.63
C THR A 19 -13.91 -7.83 -3.49
N CYS A 20 -13.43 -7.60 -2.27
CA CYS A 20 -12.31 -6.71 -1.99
C CYS A 20 -11.37 -7.37 -0.99
N THR A 21 -10.07 -7.34 -1.26
CA THR A 21 -9.02 -7.85 -0.37
C THR A 21 -7.99 -6.76 -0.10
N LEU A 22 -7.83 -6.45 1.19
CA LEU A 22 -6.82 -5.54 1.72
C LEU A 22 -5.90 -6.31 2.66
N ALA A 23 -4.60 -6.08 2.52
CA ALA A 23 -3.59 -6.55 3.46
C ALA A 23 -2.84 -5.37 4.11
N TYR A 24 -2.29 -5.60 5.29
CA TYR A 24 -1.46 -4.61 5.96
C TYR A 24 -0.34 -5.26 6.77
N TRP A 25 0.79 -4.58 6.87
CA TRP A 25 1.93 -4.95 7.70
C TRP A 25 2.86 -3.73 7.90
N HIS A 26 4.02 -3.89 8.55
CA HIS A 26 4.84 -2.73 8.91
C HIS A 26 5.71 -2.16 7.77
N HIS A 27 6.61 -2.96 7.17
CA HIS A 27 7.60 -2.45 6.19
C HIS A 27 7.10 -2.48 4.74
N PRO A 28 7.46 -1.52 3.90
CA PRO A 28 7.00 -1.46 2.51
C PRO A 28 7.63 -2.51 1.59
N ARG A 29 6.83 -3.07 0.68
CA ARG A 29 7.38 -3.74 -0.50
C ARG A 29 7.96 -2.70 -1.47
N PHE A 30 7.30 -1.57 -1.62
CA PHE A 30 7.73 -0.44 -2.45
C PHE A 30 7.74 0.85 -1.63
N SER A 31 8.82 1.62 -1.71
CA SER A 31 8.91 2.92 -1.05
C SER A 31 9.99 3.73 -1.73
N SER A 32 9.73 5.02 -1.89
CA SER A 32 10.70 6.03 -2.28
C SER A 32 11.42 6.66 -1.09
N GLY A 33 10.97 6.36 0.13
CA GLY A 33 11.47 6.89 1.40
C GLY A 33 12.88 6.40 1.73
N GLU A 34 13.39 6.83 2.88
CA GLU A 34 14.76 6.58 3.33
C GLU A 34 15.11 5.08 3.40
N HIS A 35 14.19 4.22 3.84
CA HIS A 35 14.41 2.77 3.97
C HIS A 35 14.13 2.05 2.65
N GLY A 36 13.32 2.65 1.79
CA GLY A 36 13.09 2.20 0.43
C GLY A 36 12.37 0.85 0.34
N SER A 37 12.50 0.21 -0.82
CA SER A 37 11.77 -1.02 -1.13
C SER A 37 12.40 -2.25 -0.47
N ASP A 38 11.61 -3.10 0.18
CA ASP A 38 12.08 -4.34 0.81
C ASP A 38 11.62 -5.59 0.04
N SER A 39 12.57 -6.34 -0.54
CA SER A 39 12.29 -7.55 -1.32
C SER A 39 11.85 -8.76 -0.47
N THR A 40 12.00 -8.70 0.86
CA THR A 40 11.53 -9.75 1.79
C THR A 40 10.03 -9.98 1.66
N TYR A 41 9.28 -8.94 1.31
CA TYR A 41 7.82 -8.98 1.14
C TYR A 41 7.38 -9.44 -0.26
N GLN A 42 8.32 -9.73 -1.18
CA GLN A 42 7.97 -10.10 -2.55
C GLN A 42 7.08 -11.35 -2.62
N ALA A 43 7.35 -12.37 -1.79
CA ALA A 43 6.55 -13.58 -1.80
C ALA A 43 5.12 -13.36 -1.27
N LEU A 44 4.95 -12.50 -0.26
CA LEU A 44 3.63 -12.12 0.26
C LEU A 44 2.85 -11.29 -0.77
N TRP A 45 3.52 -10.33 -1.42
CA TRP A 45 2.91 -9.55 -2.50
C TRP A 45 2.50 -10.44 -3.67
N GLN A 46 3.33 -11.41 -4.05
CA GLN A 46 2.98 -12.37 -5.11
C GLN A 46 1.73 -13.18 -4.73
N ALA A 47 1.63 -13.68 -3.50
CA ALA A 47 0.46 -14.41 -3.04
C ALA A 47 -0.82 -13.54 -3.09
N LEU A 48 -0.74 -12.28 -2.69
CA LEU A 48 -1.85 -11.33 -2.77
C LEU A 48 -2.25 -11.05 -4.23
N TYR A 49 -1.27 -10.85 -5.11
CA TYR A 49 -1.51 -10.57 -6.52
C TYR A 49 -2.12 -11.77 -7.25
N ASP A 50 -1.67 -12.99 -6.93
CA ASP A 50 -2.26 -14.22 -7.47
C ASP A 50 -3.74 -14.38 -7.06
N ALA A 51 -4.13 -13.78 -5.92
CA ALA A 51 -5.49 -13.77 -5.40
C ALA A 51 -6.28 -12.50 -5.74
N ASN A 52 -5.79 -11.65 -6.65
CA ASN A 52 -6.41 -10.37 -7.05
C ASN A 52 -6.67 -9.39 -5.89
N ALA A 53 -5.77 -9.32 -4.90
CA ALA A 53 -5.89 -8.29 -3.86
C ALA A 53 -5.81 -6.87 -4.43
N ASP A 54 -6.39 -5.91 -3.72
CA ASP A 54 -6.57 -4.53 -4.21
C ASP A 54 -5.61 -3.55 -3.53
N LEU A 55 -5.41 -3.74 -2.22
CA LEU A 55 -4.74 -2.77 -1.35
C LEU A 55 -3.72 -3.40 -0.43
N VAL A 56 -2.60 -2.70 -0.27
CA VAL A 56 -1.61 -2.95 0.77
C VAL A 56 -1.32 -1.67 1.54
N LEU A 57 -1.48 -1.73 2.86
CA LEU A 57 -1.13 -0.63 3.76
C LEU A 57 0.14 -0.96 4.54
N VAL A 58 1.10 -0.04 4.51
CA VAL A 58 2.37 -0.15 5.23
C VAL A 58 2.72 1.16 5.92
N GLY A 59 3.76 1.14 6.74
CA GLY A 59 4.37 2.33 7.33
C GLY A 59 5.89 2.22 7.23
N HIS A 60 6.55 2.20 8.39
CA HIS A 60 8.01 2.12 8.57
C HIS A 60 8.78 3.36 8.10
N ASP A 61 8.66 3.71 6.82
CA ASP A 61 9.12 5.00 6.33
C ASP A 61 8.23 6.11 6.87
N HIS A 62 8.82 7.17 7.43
CA HIS A 62 8.08 8.26 8.06
C HIS A 62 7.66 9.30 7.02
N ASP A 63 6.80 8.90 6.11
CA ASP A 63 6.24 9.75 5.07
C ASP A 63 4.81 9.32 4.75
N TYR A 64 4.18 10.08 3.86
CA TYR A 64 3.01 9.62 3.12
C TYR A 64 3.42 9.37 1.68
N GLU A 65 3.12 8.18 1.16
CA GLU A 65 3.33 7.85 -0.26
C GLU A 65 2.19 6.98 -0.77
N ARG A 66 1.68 7.29 -1.97
CA ARG A 66 0.71 6.48 -2.70
C ARG A 66 1.30 6.01 -4.03
N PHE A 67 1.23 4.71 -4.27
CA PHE A 67 1.62 4.09 -5.53
C PHE A 67 0.42 3.82 -6.44
N ALA A 68 0.61 3.87 -7.75
CA ALA A 68 -0.34 3.31 -8.72
C ALA A 68 -0.44 1.77 -8.55
N PRO A 69 -1.54 1.14 -9.00
CA PRO A 69 -1.68 -0.31 -9.03
C PRO A 69 -0.53 -0.97 -9.79
N GLN A 70 0.15 -1.94 -9.17
CA GLN A 70 1.33 -2.53 -9.76
C GLN A 70 1.50 -4.02 -9.45
N THR A 71 2.27 -4.68 -10.32
CA THR A 71 2.64 -6.09 -10.20
C THR A 71 3.65 -6.31 -9.06
N PRO A 72 3.91 -7.57 -8.67
CA PRO A 72 4.94 -7.91 -7.66
C PRO A 72 6.36 -7.45 -7.99
N SER A 73 6.64 -7.20 -9.28
CA SER A 73 7.92 -6.64 -9.76
C SER A 73 7.92 -5.12 -9.90
N GLY A 74 6.80 -4.44 -9.64
CA GLY A 74 6.66 -2.99 -9.73
C GLY A 74 6.37 -2.46 -11.14
N ALA A 75 5.89 -3.31 -12.06
CA ALA A 75 5.35 -2.84 -13.33
C ALA A 75 3.92 -2.32 -13.12
N LEU A 76 3.55 -1.23 -13.81
CA LEU A 76 2.18 -0.72 -13.79
C LEU A 76 1.21 -1.80 -14.30
N ASP A 77 0.17 -2.09 -13.52
CA ASP A 77 -0.94 -2.96 -13.94
C ASP A 77 -2.25 -2.35 -13.42
N THR A 78 -2.97 -1.68 -14.31
CA THR A 78 -4.23 -1.01 -14.00
C THR A 78 -5.43 -1.96 -13.94
N THR A 79 -5.24 -3.25 -14.26
CA THR A 79 -6.31 -4.25 -14.29
C THR A 79 -6.29 -5.17 -13.08
N ARG A 80 -5.10 -5.57 -12.61
CA ARG A 80 -4.94 -6.49 -11.46
C ARG A 80 -3.90 -6.06 -10.44
N GLY A 81 -3.25 -4.91 -10.67
CA GLY A 81 -2.19 -4.43 -9.79
C GLY A 81 -2.72 -4.08 -8.41
N ILE A 82 -1.86 -4.26 -7.40
CA ILE A 82 -2.17 -3.86 -6.03
C ILE A 82 -1.71 -2.42 -5.82
N ARG A 83 -2.56 -1.58 -5.25
CA ARG A 83 -2.19 -0.22 -4.82
C ARG A 83 -1.58 -0.25 -3.41
N GLN A 84 -0.41 0.35 -3.26
CA GLN A 84 0.23 0.51 -1.95
C GLN A 84 0.08 1.93 -1.42
N PHE A 85 -0.15 2.03 -0.11
CA PHE A 85 0.07 3.26 0.67
C PHE A 85 1.18 3.05 1.69
N VAL A 86 2.15 3.94 1.72
CA VAL A 86 3.00 4.18 2.89
C VAL A 86 2.30 5.25 3.73
N ALA A 87 1.78 4.86 4.88
CA ALA A 87 1.08 5.72 5.83
C ALA A 87 1.88 5.81 7.14
N GLY A 88 3.13 6.27 7.07
CA GLY A 88 4.04 6.35 8.21
C GLY A 88 4.17 7.74 8.84
N SER A 89 3.34 8.71 8.42
CA SER A 89 3.31 10.09 8.92
C SER A 89 2.55 10.27 10.26
N GLY A 90 2.41 9.21 11.06
CA GLY A 90 1.56 9.19 12.26
C GLY A 90 2.07 9.95 13.50
N GLY A 91 3.28 10.53 13.48
CA GLY A 91 3.71 11.41 14.59
C GLY A 91 5.21 11.48 14.87
N LYS A 92 6.05 10.60 14.31
CA LYS A 92 7.51 10.76 14.36
C LYS A 92 7.96 11.73 13.27
N SER A 93 9.15 12.32 13.44
CA SER A 93 9.75 13.22 12.44
C SER A 93 9.77 12.56 11.06
N VAL A 94 9.18 13.26 10.11
CA VAL A 94 9.11 12.89 8.70
C VAL A 94 10.50 12.83 8.07
N ARG A 95 10.64 11.98 7.05
CA ARG A 95 11.91 11.69 6.36
C ARG A 95 11.82 12.04 4.89
N THR A 96 12.96 12.22 4.22
CA THR A 96 13.01 12.62 2.80
C THR A 96 12.76 11.43 1.87
N PHE A 97 12.60 11.73 0.58
CA PHE A 97 12.54 10.74 -0.51
C PHE A 97 13.86 10.75 -1.30
N PRO A 98 14.85 9.88 -1.01
CA PRO A 98 16.14 9.92 -1.70
C PRO A 98 16.05 9.52 -3.16
N THR A 99 15.10 8.64 -3.52
CA THR A 99 14.95 8.17 -4.90
C THR A 99 13.50 7.79 -5.15
N VAL A 100 12.82 8.60 -5.97
CA VAL A 100 11.44 8.35 -6.38
C VAL A 100 11.37 7.08 -7.22
N ARG A 101 10.56 6.12 -6.77
CA ARG A 101 10.30 4.84 -7.46
C ARG A 101 9.26 5.02 -8.56
N ALA A 102 9.29 4.10 -9.53
CA ALA A 102 8.23 3.99 -10.53
C ALA A 102 6.87 3.86 -9.84
N ASN A 103 5.82 4.37 -10.50
CA ASN A 103 4.44 4.36 -10.02
C ASN A 103 4.19 5.12 -8.71
N SER A 104 5.17 5.83 -8.14
CA SER A 104 4.93 6.74 -7.02
C SER A 104 4.17 7.97 -7.50
N GLU A 105 2.86 8.00 -7.22
CA GLU A 105 1.94 9.02 -7.72
C GLU A 105 1.93 10.26 -6.83
N VAL A 106 1.89 10.06 -5.51
CA VAL A 106 1.77 11.13 -4.52
C VAL A 106 2.70 10.86 -3.36
N ARG A 107 3.31 11.93 -2.82
CA ARG A 107 4.36 11.91 -1.80
C ARG A 107 4.22 13.15 -0.92
N ASP A 108 4.33 13.00 0.40
CA ASP A 108 4.42 14.11 1.34
C ASP A 108 5.35 13.80 2.53
N VAL A 109 6.15 14.81 2.88
CA VAL A 109 7.08 14.82 4.02
C VAL A 109 6.92 16.11 4.84
N SER A 110 5.83 16.85 4.64
CA SER A 110 5.61 18.15 5.27
C SER A 110 4.52 18.12 6.33
N SER A 111 3.68 17.08 6.32
CA SER A 111 2.52 16.94 7.19
C SER A 111 2.58 15.68 8.03
N LEU A 112 1.97 15.75 9.21
CA LEU A 112 1.66 14.59 10.04
C LEU A 112 0.16 14.35 9.98
N GLY A 113 -0.25 13.10 9.92
CA GLY A 113 -1.66 12.76 9.75
C GLY A 113 -1.89 11.28 9.59
N ILE A 114 -3.10 10.93 9.15
CA ILE A 114 -3.52 9.55 8.96
C ILE A 114 -4.12 9.34 7.57
N LEU A 115 -4.02 8.10 7.08
CA LEU A 115 -4.82 7.62 5.97
C LEU A 115 -6.18 7.15 6.52
N GLU A 116 -7.26 7.73 6.00
CA GLU A 116 -8.61 7.23 6.22
C GLU A 116 -9.09 6.49 4.96
N LEU A 117 -9.59 5.27 5.15
CA LEU A 117 -10.22 4.50 4.08
C LEU A 117 -11.73 4.40 4.30
N THR A 118 -12.48 4.57 3.21
CA THR A 118 -13.91 4.24 3.14
C THR A 118 -14.06 2.97 2.31
N LEU A 119 -14.54 1.89 2.91
CA LEU A 119 -14.67 0.59 2.24
C LEU A 119 -16.13 0.35 1.81
N GLY A 120 -16.34 0.19 0.51
CA GLY A 120 -17.61 -0.19 -0.09
C GLY A 120 -17.65 -1.67 -0.50
N SER A 121 -18.74 -2.11 -1.11
CA SER A 121 -18.94 -3.52 -1.49
C SER A 121 -18.09 -3.98 -2.69
N GLY A 122 -17.57 -3.06 -3.50
CA GLY A 122 -16.72 -3.36 -4.66
C GLY A 122 -15.79 -2.18 -5.01
N SER A 123 -15.55 -1.31 -4.05
CA SER A 123 -14.79 -0.08 -4.22
C SER A 123 -14.21 0.36 -2.88
N TYR A 124 -13.16 1.16 -2.93
CA TYR A 124 -12.61 1.84 -1.78
C TYR A 124 -12.37 3.31 -2.10
N GLY A 125 -12.58 4.18 -1.12
CA GLY A 125 -12.15 5.57 -1.12
C GLY A 125 -10.99 5.77 -0.15
N TRP A 126 -10.15 6.75 -0.41
CA TRP A 126 -9.13 7.20 0.53
C TRP A 126 -9.14 8.71 0.69
N ARG A 127 -8.74 9.16 1.87
CA ARG A 127 -8.27 10.53 2.08
C ARG A 127 -7.15 10.57 3.12
N PHE A 128 -6.21 11.49 2.93
CA PHE A 128 -5.27 11.88 3.97
C PHE A 128 -5.91 12.93 4.87
N VAL A 129 -5.85 12.72 6.18
CA VAL A 129 -6.38 13.64 7.19
C VAL A 129 -5.19 14.25 7.94
N PRO A 130 -4.83 15.52 7.68
CA PRO A 130 -3.71 16.17 8.36
C PRO A 130 -4.08 16.48 9.82
N ALA A 131 -3.16 16.15 10.73
CA ALA A 131 -3.14 16.66 12.10
C ALA A 131 -2.23 17.88 12.24
N VAL A 132 -1.12 17.91 11.49
CA VAL A 132 -0.19 19.04 11.35
C VAL A 132 0.14 19.21 9.87
N GLY A 133 0.22 20.45 9.40
CA GLY A 133 0.42 20.76 7.99
C GLY A 133 -0.89 20.90 7.22
N SER A 134 -0.79 21.03 5.90
CA SER A 134 -1.94 21.29 5.02
C SER A 134 -2.02 20.33 3.83
N PHE A 135 -1.17 19.30 3.79
CA PHE A 135 -1.21 18.32 2.72
C PHE A 135 -2.53 17.56 2.73
N THR A 136 -3.04 17.27 1.54
CA THR A 136 -4.23 16.47 1.32
C THR A 136 -4.01 15.58 0.11
N ASP A 137 -4.47 14.33 0.20
CA ASP A 137 -4.63 13.43 -0.93
C ASP A 137 -5.98 12.74 -0.77
N SER A 138 -6.68 12.49 -1.87
CA SER A 138 -7.95 11.77 -1.84
C SER A 138 -8.26 11.14 -3.19
N GLY A 139 -9.02 10.06 -3.18
CA GLY A 139 -9.49 9.41 -4.39
C GLY A 139 -10.28 8.16 -4.10
N SER A 140 -10.52 7.37 -5.14
CA SER A 140 -11.20 6.08 -5.04
C SER A 140 -10.69 5.08 -6.07
N GLY A 141 -10.89 3.80 -5.79
CA GLY A 141 -10.60 2.68 -6.68
C GLY A 141 -11.73 1.66 -6.65
N SER A 142 -11.81 0.84 -7.70
CA SER A 142 -12.66 -0.35 -7.72
C SER A 142 -11.84 -1.55 -7.26
N CYS A 143 -12.50 -2.53 -6.65
CA CYS A 143 -11.88 -3.83 -6.40
C CYS A 143 -11.98 -4.70 -7.67
N HIS A 144 -11.10 -5.68 -7.79
CA HIS A 144 -11.04 -6.59 -8.94
C HIS A 144 -12.25 -7.52 -9.06
#